data_AF-M4B489-F1
#
_entry.id   AF-M4B489-F1
#
_cell.length_a   1.000
_cell.length_b   1.000
_cell.length_c   1.000
_cell.angle_alpha   90.00
_cell.angle_beta   90.00
_cell.angle_gamma   90.00
#
_symmetry.space_group_name_H-M   'P 1'
#
loop_
_entity.id
_entity.type
_entity.pdbx_description
1 polymer ?
#
loop_
_entity_poly.entity_id
_entity_poly.type
_entity_poly.pdbx_seq_one_letter_code
_entity_poly.pdbx_strand_id
1 'polypeptide(L)'
;MYRMQSSLMGLMKLFLPGGTGDTDRTWLSSVESTRWLDHLRLVLDGALKIARVLELEGASALVHCSDGWDRTSQLCALAQLMIDPYYRTIRGIMCLIEKDWCAFGHKFCERTGGDRNRDPQRNKSSPIMFQFIDAVWQMQRQFPLSFEFNEHFLIHLANAMTSGLYGTFLYDTRLQRDVNEVKNNTVSVWTPVLMKPSLYSNSNYEMYDGPIWPWVSCKTIQLWENYFFQWHPKYYRCRWACSLVHHGPSRSDCDATSRAGICDNSEEIVQQHDTLLRETPDVHDPPALDLLATPTNSAVAQEGNDHGGSSSEERSTDYLKRDRTASETYTQKVSKRNLFGLGGLGRQRAQSEENGSQAIC
;
A
#
# COMPACT_ATOMS: atom_id res chain seq x y z
N MET A 1 14.15 1.86 6.24
CA MET A 1 13.34 0.93 7.04
C MET A 1 13.12 1.47 8.45
N TYR A 2 14.05 1.31 9.41
CA TYR A 2 13.86 1.73 10.81
C TYR A 2 13.37 3.18 11.00
N ARG A 3 13.94 4.15 10.27
CA ARG A 3 13.46 5.55 10.32
C ARG A 3 11.99 5.71 9.92
N MET A 4 11.52 4.96 8.92
CA MET A 4 10.13 5.00 8.47
C MET A 4 9.20 4.36 9.51
N GLN A 5 9.65 3.28 10.15
CA GLN A 5 8.93 2.64 11.25
C GLN A 5 8.76 3.60 12.43
N SER A 6 9.85 4.21 12.90
CA SER A 6 9.81 5.20 13.99
C SER A 6 8.94 6.41 13.63
N SER A 7 9.02 6.87 12.38
CA SER A 7 8.23 7.99 11.87
C SER A 7 6.74 7.70 11.90
N LEU A 8 6.29 6.57 11.34
CA LEU A 8 4.87 6.19 11.38
C LEU A 8 4.39 5.90 12.79
N MET A 9 5.17 5.21 13.61
CA MET A 9 4.80 4.96 15.01
C MET A 9 4.68 6.27 15.81
N GLY A 10 5.58 7.23 15.58
CA GLY A 10 5.50 8.57 16.15
C GLY A 10 4.22 9.28 15.71
N LEU A 11 3.88 9.20 14.43
CA LEU A 11 2.65 9.76 13.88
C LEU A 11 1.41 9.10 14.48
N MET A 12 1.32 7.77 14.48
CA MET A 12 0.20 7.02 15.06
C MET A 12 -0.05 7.35 16.53
N LYS A 13 1.01 7.55 17.33
CA LYS A 13 0.89 7.94 18.75
C LYS A 13 0.16 9.27 18.95
N LEU A 14 0.21 10.19 17.99
CA LEU A 14 -0.52 11.46 18.07
C LEU A 14 -2.03 11.28 18.00
N PHE A 15 -2.51 10.17 17.40
CA PHE A 15 -3.94 9.87 17.24
C PHE A 15 -4.51 8.95 18.33
N LEU A 16 -3.67 8.40 19.21
CA LEU A 16 -4.13 7.52 20.28
C LEU A 16 -4.78 8.33 21.42
N PRO A 17 -5.68 7.70 22.22
CA PRO A 17 -6.21 8.32 23.43
C PRO A 17 -5.07 8.78 24.35
N GLY A 18 -5.10 10.06 24.78
CA GLY A 18 -4.00 10.69 25.53
C GLY A 18 -2.89 11.29 24.67
N GLY A 19 -3.04 11.31 23.34
CA GLY A 19 -2.22 12.07 22.41
C GLY A 19 -2.49 13.59 22.46
N THR A 20 -2.26 14.28 21.35
CA THR A 20 -2.52 15.72 21.24
C THR A 20 -4.03 16.00 21.28
N GLY A 21 -4.47 16.82 22.23
CA GLY A 21 -5.88 17.21 22.34
C GLY A 21 -6.35 18.12 21.19
N ASP A 22 -7.66 18.21 20.96
CA ASP A 22 -8.22 18.97 19.82
C ASP A 22 -7.87 20.47 19.81
N THR A 23 -7.60 21.05 20.98
CA THR A 23 -7.23 22.46 21.15
C THR A 23 -5.72 22.69 21.22
N ASP A 24 -4.92 21.64 21.00
CA ASP A 24 -3.48 21.69 21.13
C ASP A 24 -2.84 22.49 19.97
N ARG A 25 -2.30 23.65 20.31
CA ARG A 25 -1.60 24.54 19.37
C ARG A 25 -0.31 23.94 18.82
N THR A 26 0.19 22.86 19.41
CA THR A 26 1.41 22.18 18.98
C THR A 26 1.17 21.11 17.91
N TRP A 27 -0.08 20.81 17.53
CA TRP A 27 -0.43 19.77 16.56
C TRP A 27 0.48 19.74 15.32
N LEU A 28 0.62 20.88 14.63
CA LEU A 28 1.43 20.97 13.41
C LEU A 28 2.91 20.68 13.68
N SER A 29 3.45 21.19 14.79
CA SER A 29 4.83 20.91 15.22
C SER A 29 5.02 19.44 15.61
N SER A 30 4.02 18.83 16.25
CA SER A 30 4.02 17.43 16.64
C SER A 30 4.01 16.53 15.40
N VAL A 31 3.15 16.81 14.42
CA VAL A 31 3.15 16.10 13.12
C VAL A 31 4.48 16.28 12.39
N GLU A 32 5.02 17.50 12.33
CA GLU A 32 6.32 17.77 11.70
C GLU A 32 7.46 16.98 12.37
N SER A 33 7.45 16.88 13.70
CA SER A 33 8.48 16.16 14.47
C SER A 33 8.56 14.67 14.11
N THR A 34 7.46 14.08 13.62
CA THR A 34 7.41 12.69 13.18
C THR A 34 8.17 12.45 11.87
N ARG A 35 8.44 13.51 11.09
CA ARG A 35 9.05 13.46 9.75
C ARG A 35 8.29 12.66 8.70
N TRP A 36 7.07 12.19 8.96
CA TRP A 36 6.33 11.35 8.01
C TRP A 36 6.11 12.04 6.66
N LEU A 37 5.62 13.28 6.70
CA LEU A 37 5.37 14.09 5.50
C LEU A 37 6.66 14.43 4.76
N ASP A 38 7.77 14.63 5.48
CA ASP A 38 9.08 14.87 4.87
C ASP A 38 9.62 13.61 4.16
N HIS A 39 9.40 12.44 4.75
CA HIS A 39 9.76 11.17 4.10
C HIS A 39 8.92 10.91 2.84
N LEU A 40 7.60 11.16 2.87
CA LEU A 40 6.75 11.09 1.68
C LEU A 40 7.24 12.03 0.58
N ARG A 41 7.54 13.27 0.96
CA ARG A 41 8.08 14.29 0.07
C ARG A 41 9.35 13.81 -0.62
N LEU A 42 10.29 13.23 0.12
CA LEU A 42 11.55 12.71 -0.43
C LEU A 42 11.35 11.52 -1.37
N VAL A 43 10.39 10.63 -1.08
CA VAL A 43 10.04 9.50 -1.96
C VAL A 43 9.44 10.02 -3.28
N LEU A 44 8.50 10.96 -3.21
CA LEU A 44 7.92 11.58 -4.40
C LEU A 44 8.96 12.37 -5.22
N ASP A 45 9.85 13.12 -4.56
CA ASP A 45 10.94 13.86 -5.23
C ASP A 45 11.92 12.92 -5.95
N GLY A 46 12.25 11.78 -5.33
CA GLY A 46 13.06 10.75 -5.97
C GLY A 46 12.40 10.16 -7.22
N ALA A 47 11.10 9.84 -7.14
CA ALA A 47 10.33 9.31 -8.26
C ALA A 47 10.18 10.34 -9.39
N LEU A 48 9.95 11.61 -9.02
CA LEU A 48 9.85 12.73 -9.95
C LEU A 48 11.15 12.92 -10.75
N LYS A 49 12.31 12.79 -10.10
CA LYS A 49 13.61 12.84 -10.79
C LYS A 49 13.74 11.72 -11.82
N ILE A 50 13.35 10.50 -11.47
CA ILE A 50 13.38 9.36 -12.40
C ILE A 50 12.45 9.62 -13.59
N ALA A 51 11.21 10.04 -13.33
CA ALA A 51 10.23 10.34 -14.38
C ALA A 51 10.75 11.43 -15.35
N ARG A 52 11.41 12.47 -14.84
CA ARG A 52 12.01 13.54 -15.68
C ARG A 52 13.14 13.04 -16.57
N VAL A 53 14.03 12.18 -16.05
CA VAL A 53 15.11 11.59 -16.84
C VAL A 53 14.55 10.76 -18.00
N LEU A 54 13.50 9.96 -17.72
CA LEU A 54 12.87 9.12 -18.75
C LEU A 54 12.14 9.95 -19.81
N GLU A 55 11.31 10.90 -19.38
CA GLU A 55 10.35 11.58 -20.25
C GLU A 55 10.88 12.87 -20.89
N LEU A 56 11.65 13.68 -20.14
CA LEU A 56 12.11 14.98 -20.60
C LEU A 56 13.50 14.92 -21.22
N GLU A 57 14.39 14.09 -20.67
CA GLU A 57 15.76 13.92 -21.17
C GLU A 57 15.86 12.80 -22.22
N GLY A 58 14.87 11.90 -22.28
CA GLY A 58 14.88 10.75 -23.18
C GLY A 58 15.98 9.75 -22.85
N ALA A 59 16.41 9.68 -21.59
CA ALA A 59 17.52 8.86 -21.13
C ALA A 59 17.03 7.65 -20.30
N SER A 60 17.84 6.60 -20.25
CA SER A 60 17.55 5.43 -19.39
C SER A 60 18.05 5.65 -17.97
N ALA A 61 17.30 5.15 -16.97
CA ALA A 61 17.67 5.24 -15.56
C ALA A 61 17.84 3.84 -14.93
N LEU A 62 18.94 3.63 -14.20
CA LEU A 62 19.13 2.47 -13.33
C LEU A 62 18.84 2.86 -11.89
N VAL A 63 17.81 2.27 -11.29
CA VAL A 63 17.38 2.58 -9.92
C VAL A 63 17.72 1.40 -9.00
N HIS A 64 18.53 1.63 -7.98
CA HIS A 64 18.81 0.63 -6.96
C HIS A 64 18.85 1.24 -5.56
N CYS A 65 18.77 0.39 -4.55
CA CYS A 65 19.06 0.75 -3.18
C CYS A 65 20.08 -0.25 -2.60
N SER A 66 19.96 -0.62 -1.32
CA SER A 66 20.83 -1.64 -0.73
C SER A 66 20.46 -3.03 -1.24
N ASP A 67 19.23 -3.48 -1.00
CA ASP A 67 18.75 -4.82 -1.40
C ASP A 67 17.83 -4.81 -2.64
N GLY A 68 17.33 -3.65 -3.06
CA GLY A 68 16.52 -3.52 -4.28
C GLY A 68 15.01 -3.82 -4.14
N TRP A 69 14.50 -4.21 -2.97
CA TRP A 69 13.07 -4.61 -2.81
C TRP A 69 12.20 -3.63 -2.00
N ASP A 70 12.76 -2.53 -1.48
CA ASP A 70 12.02 -1.53 -0.68
C ASP A 70 11.90 -0.19 -1.43
N ARG A 71 12.93 0.65 -1.34
CA ARG A 71 12.95 1.99 -1.97
C ARG A 71 12.92 1.91 -3.48
N THR A 72 13.56 0.91 -4.07
CA THR A 72 13.54 0.70 -5.52
C THR A 72 12.11 0.49 -6.02
N SER A 73 11.34 -0.41 -5.40
CA SER A 73 9.92 -0.62 -5.74
C SER A 73 9.09 0.65 -5.60
N GLN A 74 9.27 1.41 -4.51
CA GLN A 74 8.59 2.70 -4.32
C GLN A 74 8.87 3.67 -5.48
N LEU A 75 10.15 3.90 -5.77
CA LEU A 75 10.58 4.90 -6.76
C LEU A 75 10.19 4.50 -8.19
N CYS A 76 10.40 3.24 -8.56
CA CYS A 76 10.06 2.73 -9.88
C CYS A 76 8.55 2.75 -10.14
N ALA A 77 7.74 2.31 -9.16
CA ALA A 77 6.29 2.28 -9.32
C ALA A 77 5.69 3.70 -9.39
N LEU A 78 6.17 4.62 -8.55
CA LEU A 78 5.72 6.01 -8.58
C LEU A 78 6.11 6.72 -9.88
N ALA A 79 7.34 6.49 -10.39
CA ALA A 79 7.75 7.05 -11.66
C ALA A 79 6.87 6.54 -12.83
N GLN A 80 6.53 5.24 -12.82
CA GLN A 80 5.60 4.65 -13.78
C GLN A 80 4.19 5.26 -13.72
N LEU A 81 3.67 5.52 -12.52
CA LEU A 81 2.39 6.22 -12.35
C LEU A 81 2.41 7.66 -12.88
N MET A 82 3.56 8.33 -12.78
CA MET A 82 3.74 9.68 -13.30
C MET A 82 3.74 9.71 -14.82
N ILE A 83 4.40 8.76 -15.49
CA ILE A 83 4.62 8.80 -16.94
C ILE A 83 3.56 8.05 -17.74
N ASP A 84 3.05 6.91 -17.26
CA ASP A 84 2.20 6.03 -18.04
C ASP A 84 0.73 6.08 -17.57
N PRO A 85 -0.21 6.57 -18.40
CA PRO A 85 -1.63 6.62 -18.08
C PRO A 85 -2.25 5.26 -17.78
N TYR A 86 -1.71 4.17 -18.33
CA TYR A 86 -2.22 2.83 -18.04
C TYR A 86 -2.23 2.55 -16.54
N TYR A 87 -1.14 2.85 -15.83
CA TYR A 87 -1.03 2.56 -14.40
C TYR A 87 -1.96 3.41 -13.52
N ARG A 88 -2.55 4.48 -14.07
CA ARG A 88 -3.56 5.30 -13.38
C ARG A 88 -4.99 4.74 -13.49
N THR A 89 -5.17 3.65 -14.25
CA THR A 89 -6.42 2.86 -14.29
C THR A 89 -6.48 1.88 -13.12
N ILE A 90 -7.67 1.39 -12.76
CA ILE A 90 -7.87 0.34 -11.74
C ILE A 90 -7.05 -0.90 -12.11
N ARG A 91 -7.15 -1.37 -13.35
CA ARG A 91 -6.38 -2.54 -13.80
C ARG A 91 -4.89 -2.28 -13.82
N GLY A 92 -4.48 -1.08 -14.19
CA GLY A 92 -3.08 -0.68 -14.24
C GLY A 92 -2.43 -0.66 -12.87
N ILE A 93 -3.02 0.01 -11.87
CA ILE A 93 -2.45 0.04 -10.52
C ILE A 93 -2.38 -1.35 -9.89
N MET A 94 -3.38 -2.21 -10.16
CA MET A 94 -3.36 -3.62 -9.75
C MET A 94 -2.17 -4.37 -10.37
N CYS A 95 -1.98 -4.21 -11.69
CA CYS A 95 -0.84 -4.79 -12.41
C CYS A 95 0.50 -4.27 -11.87
N LEU A 96 0.59 -2.97 -11.62
CA LEU A 96 1.80 -2.32 -11.11
C LEU A 96 2.19 -2.88 -9.74
N ILE A 97 1.22 -3.04 -8.83
CA ILE A 97 1.46 -3.61 -7.51
C ILE A 97 1.87 -5.09 -7.60
N GLU A 98 1.15 -5.89 -8.40
CA GLU A 98 1.53 -7.29 -8.62
C GLU A 98 2.92 -7.45 -9.24
N LYS A 99 3.31 -6.53 -10.12
CA LYS A 99 4.62 -6.49 -10.75
C LYS A 99 5.69 -6.01 -9.77
N ASP A 100 5.74 -4.71 -9.47
CA ASP A 100 6.89 -4.07 -8.82
C ASP A 100 7.01 -4.35 -7.32
N TRP A 101 5.95 -4.89 -6.72
CA TRP A 101 5.94 -5.26 -5.31
C TRP A 101 5.89 -6.77 -5.13
N CYS A 102 4.85 -7.44 -5.64
CA CYS A 102 4.67 -8.86 -5.40
C CYS A 102 5.67 -9.71 -6.20
N ALA A 103 5.84 -9.48 -7.50
CA ALA A 103 6.73 -10.30 -8.32
C ALA A 103 8.21 -9.99 -8.03
N PHE A 104 8.55 -8.71 -7.86
CA PHE A 104 9.92 -8.25 -7.56
C PHE A 104 10.38 -8.50 -6.11
N GLY A 105 9.53 -9.11 -5.27
CA GLY A 105 9.95 -9.66 -3.98
C GLY A 105 10.05 -8.66 -2.84
N HIS A 106 9.17 -7.64 -2.83
CA HIS A 106 8.97 -6.87 -1.61
C HIS A 106 8.57 -7.81 -0.47
N LYS A 107 9.29 -7.72 0.65
CA LYS A 107 9.16 -8.62 1.79
C LYS A 107 7.93 -8.31 2.65
N PHE A 108 6.73 -8.50 2.09
CA PHE A 108 5.48 -8.12 2.76
C PHE A 108 5.36 -8.70 4.17
N CYS A 109 5.64 -9.99 4.36
CA CYS A 109 5.52 -10.66 5.67
C CYS A 109 6.49 -10.07 6.70
N GLU A 110 7.77 -9.89 6.31
CA GLU A 110 8.79 -9.29 7.16
C GLU A 110 8.44 -7.82 7.51
N ARG A 111 7.84 -7.08 6.58
CA ARG A 111 7.52 -5.64 6.71
C ARG A 111 6.23 -5.37 7.49
N THR A 112 5.22 -6.22 7.38
CA THR A 112 3.95 -6.08 8.13
C THR A 112 4.05 -6.66 9.54
N GLY A 113 5.16 -7.33 9.86
CA GLY A 113 5.45 -7.82 11.21
C GLY A 113 4.96 -9.24 11.46
N GLY A 114 4.81 -10.06 10.41
CA GLY A 114 4.48 -11.49 10.54
C GLY A 114 5.49 -12.27 11.40
N ASP A 115 6.74 -11.82 11.44
CA ASP A 115 7.81 -12.43 12.26
C ASP A 115 8.00 -11.79 13.64
N ARG A 116 7.12 -10.86 14.09
CA ARG A 116 7.29 -10.15 15.38
C ARG A 116 7.43 -11.09 16.58
N ASN A 117 6.79 -12.25 16.53
CA ASN A 117 6.83 -13.24 17.62
C ASN A 117 8.08 -14.12 17.60
N ARG A 118 8.78 -14.23 16.47
CA ARG A 118 9.98 -15.08 16.33
C ARG A 118 11.24 -14.39 16.86
N ASP A 119 11.39 -13.09 16.62
CA ASP A 119 12.52 -12.32 17.13
C ASP A 119 12.14 -10.84 17.34
N PRO A 120 11.72 -10.45 18.56
CA PRO A 120 11.38 -9.07 18.90
C PRO A 120 12.54 -8.08 18.72
N GLN A 121 13.79 -8.55 18.85
CA GLN A 121 15.00 -7.72 18.73
C GLN A 121 15.38 -7.48 17.27
N ARG A 122 14.92 -8.34 16.34
CA ARG A 122 15.08 -8.19 14.89
C ARG A 122 13.78 -7.83 14.18
N ASN A 123 12.92 -7.05 14.82
CA ASN A 123 11.72 -6.53 14.16
C ASN A 123 12.09 -5.63 12.97
N LYS A 124 11.96 -6.16 11.76
CA LYS A 124 12.17 -5.47 10.49
C LYS A 124 10.87 -4.93 9.89
N SER A 125 9.83 -4.80 10.72
CA SER A 125 8.59 -4.19 10.30
C SER A 125 8.81 -2.73 9.89
N SER A 126 8.22 -2.32 8.77
CA SER A 126 8.35 -0.96 8.27
C SER A 126 7.25 -0.68 7.24
N PRO A 127 6.66 0.52 7.25
CA PRO A 127 5.49 0.85 6.43
C PRO A 127 5.85 1.24 5.00
N ILE A 128 6.67 0.45 4.31
CA ILE A 128 7.23 0.80 3.00
C ILE A 128 6.13 0.83 1.93
N MET A 129 5.30 -0.23 1.84
CA MET A 129 4.15 -0.25 0.94
C MET A 129 3.09 0.79 1.33
N PHE A 130 2.84 0.98 2.63
CA PHE A 130 1.91 2.03 3.07
C PHE A 130 2.38 3.43 2.65
N GLN A 131 3.67 3.73 2.77
CA GLN A 131 4.24 4.99 2.30
C GLN A 131 4.08 5.16 0.78
N PHE A 132 4.14 4.09 0.00
CA PHE A 132 3.83 4.13 -1.43
C PHE A 132 2.36 4.49 -1.67
N ILE A 133 1.42 3.83 -0.98
CA ILE A 133 -0.01 4.11 -1.12
C ILE A 133 -0.33 5.57 -0.72
N ASP A 134 0.24 6.07 0.37
CA ASP A 134 0.11 7.47 0.78
C ASP A 134 0.68 8.41 -0.30
N ALA A 135 1.86 8.10 -0.87
CA ALA A 135 2.41 8.87 -2.00
C ALA A 135 1.49 8.87 -3.23
N VAL A 136 0.79 7.77 -3.53
CA VAL A 136 -0.24 7.72 -4.58
C VAL A 136 -1.42 8.63 -4.23
N TRP A 137 -1.87 8.63 -2.97
CA TRP A 137 -2.92 9.53 -2.50
C TRP A 137 -2.50 11.01 -2.65
N GLN A 138 -1.24 11.36 -2.36
CA GLN A 138 -0.73 12.72 -2.59
C GLN A 138 -0.86 13.14 -4.07
N MET A 139 -0.58 12.23 -5.01
CA MET A 139 -0.74 12.51 -6.44
C MET A 139 -2.21 12.60 -6.83
N GLN A 140 -3.07 11.70 -6.34
CA GLN A 140 -4.50 11.72 -6.60
C GLN A 140 -5.15 13.03 -6.14
N ARG A 141 -4.73 13.58 -4.98
CA ARG A 141 -5.22 14.87 -4.49
C ARG A 141 -4.80 16.04 -5.39
N GLN A 142 -3.61 15.99 -5.96
CA GLN A 142 -3.10 17.04 -6.87
C GLN A 142 -3.67 16.92 -8.29
N PHE A 143 -4.04 15.72 -8.71
CA PHE A 143 -4.57 15.41 -10.05
C PHE A 143 -5.90 14.65 -9.95
N PRO A 144 -6.99 15.29 -9.49
CA PRO A 144 -8.25 14.63 -9.16
C PRO A 144 -8.96 13.97 -10.36
N LEU A 145 -8.62 14.36 -11.60
CA LEU A 145 -9.19 13.79 -12.82
C LEU A 145 -8.32 12.66 -13.40
N SER A 146 -7.07 12.52 -12.97
CA SER A 146 -6.09 11.68 -13.69
C SER A 146 -6.06 10.21 -13.25
N PHE A 147 -6.79 9.84 -12.20
CA PHE A 147 -6.82 8.47 -11.66
C PHE A 147 -8.24 7.89 -11.74
N GLU A 148 -8.36 6.69 -12.31
CA GLU A 148 -9.65 5.97 -12.44
C GLU A 148 -10.13 5.46 -11.09
N PHE A 149 -9.22 5.08 -10.21
CA PHE A 149 -9.57 4.67 -8.85
C PHE A 149 -9.74 5.88 -7.93
N ASN A 150 -10.59 5.75 -6.92
CA ASN A 150 -10.86 6.76 -5.91
C ASN A 150 -10.07 6.50 -4.61
N GLU A 151 -10.25 7.35 -3.61
CA GLU A 151 -9.56 7.21 -2.31
C GLU A 151 -9.97 5.93 -1.55
N HIS A 152 -11.21 5.46 -1.71
CA HIS A 152 -11.70 4.24 -1.08
C HIS A 152 -10.90 3.01 -1.54
N PHE A 153 -10.44 2.99 -2.79
CA PHE A 153 -9.51 1.97 -3.29
C PHE A 153 -8.18 1.97 -2.53
N LEU A 154 -7.61 3.16 -2.29
CA LEU A 154 -6.35 3.29 -1.56
C LEU A 154 -6.50 2.91 -0.09
N ILE A 155 -7.60 3.29 0.57
CA ILE A 155 -7.90 2.90 1.95
C ILE A 155 -8.08 1.38 2.05
N HIS A 156 -8.81 0.76 1.11
CA HIS A 156 -8.96 -0.70 1.04
C HIS A 156 -7.60 -1.40 0.97
N LEU A 157 -6.70 -0.94 0.10
CA LEU A 157 -5.34 -1.49 0.02
C LEU A 157 -4.54 -1.27 1.29
N ALA A 158 -4.61 -0.07 1.87
CA ALA A 158 -3.87 0.27 3.08
C ALA A 158 -4.29 -0.64 4.26
N ASN A 159 -5.58 -0.86 4.43
CA ASN A 159 -6.13 -1.74 5.46
C ASN A 159 -5.86 -3.23 5.16
N ALA A 160 -5.88 -3.63 3.88
CA ALA A 160 -5.65 -5.02 3.46
C ALA A 160 -4.23 -5.54 3.78
N MET A 161 -3.23 -4.65 3.90
CA MET A 161 -1.86 -5.06 4.22
C MET A 161 -1.72 -5.68 5.61
N THR A 162 -2.55 -5.27 6.57
CA THR A 162 -2.45 -5.71 7.97
C THR A 162 -3.67 -6.51 8.44
N SER A 163 -4.72 -6.62 7.61
CA SER A 163 -5.96 -7.30 8.00
C SER A 163 -5.86 -8.82 8.04
N GLY A 164 -4.93 -9.42 7.28
CA GLY A 164 -4.82 -10.87 7.11
C GLY A 164 -5.95 -11.50 6.30
N LEU A 165 -6.83 -10.70 5.67
CA LEU A 165 -8.00 -11.18 4.94
C LEU A 165 -7.68 -11.73 3.54
N TYR A 166 -6.59 -11.28 2.92
CA TYR A 166 -6.26 -11.57 1.54
C TYR A 166 -4.89 -12.21 1.39
N GLY A 167 -4.75 -13.11 0.42
CA GLY A 167 -3.46 -13.76 0.14
C GLY A 167 -2.46 -12.93 -0.62
N THR A 168 -2.91 -11.83 -1.27
CA THR A 168 -2.08 -11.04 -2.19
C THR A 168 -0.77 -10.58 -1.55
N PHE A 169 -0.81 -10.20 -0.27
CA PHE A 169 0.35 -9.68 0.47
C PHE A 169 0.94 -10.69 1.46
N LEU A 170 0.60 -11.98 1.35
CA LEU A 170 1.24 -13.03 2.15
C LEU A 170 2.61 -13.40 1.58
N TYR A 171 3.52 -13.80 2.47
CA TYR A 171 4.91 -14.20 2.18
C TYR A 171 5.77 -13.09 1.55
N ASP A 172 7.09 -13.32 1.51
CA ASP A 172 8.05 -12.31 1.07
C ASP A 172 8.41 -12.41 -0.41
N THR A 173 8.24 -13.58 -1.00
CA THR A 173 8.69 -13.84 -2.38
C THR A 173 7.60 -14.51 -3.21
N ARG A 174 7.71 -14.34 -4.52
CA ARG A 174 6.87 -15.06 -5.48
C ARG A 174 6.98 -16.58 -5.30
N LEU A 175 8.20 -17.08 -5.12
CA LEU A 175 8.46 -18.51 -4.92
C LEU A 175 7.70 -19.05 -3.71
N GLN A 176 7.75 -18.36 -2.56
CA GLN A 176 7.00 -18.78 -1.37
C GLN A 176 5.49 -18.80 -1.63
N ARG A 177 4.94 -17.78 -2.30
CA ARG A 177 3.50 -17.74 -2.65
C ARG A 177 3.08 -18.91 -3.55
N ASP A 178 3.94 -19.30 -4.50
CA ASP A 178 3.65 -20.40 -5.42
C ASP A 178 3.74 -21.76 -4.71
N VAL A 179 4.77 -21.99 -3.88
CA VAL A 179 4.93 -23.24 -3.11
C VAL A 179 3.79 -23.46 -2.12
N ASN A 180 3.25 -22.39 -1.54
CA ASN A 180 2.12 -22.46 -0.60
C ASN A 180 0.75 -22.38 -1.30
N GLU A 181 0.72 -22.42 -2.63
CA GLU A 181 -0.51 -22.40 -3.46
C GLU A 181 -1.48 -21.28 -3.08
N VAL A 182 -0.95 -20.09 -2.75
CA VAL A 182 -1.75 -18.97 -2.22
C VAL A 182 -2.93 -18.62 -3.13
N LYS A 183 -2.74 -18.70 -4.45
CA LYS A 183 -3.80 -18.43 -5.43
C LYS A 183 -5.02 -19.35 -5.29
N ASN A 184 -4.82 -20.59 -4.86
CA ASN A 184 -5.88 -21.58 -4.70
C ASN A 184 -6.47 -21.55 -3.28
N ASN A 185 -5.64 -21.23 -2.29
CA ASN A 185 -5.98 -21.32 -0.87
C ASN A 185 -6.51 -20.02 -0.26
N THR A 186 -6.50 -18.90 -1.00
CA THR A 186 -6.86 -17.58 -0.46
C THR A 186 -7.59 -16.71 -1.48
N VAL A 187 -8.23 -15.65 -0.98
CA VAL A 187 -8.88 -14.63 -1.81
C VAL A 187 -7.88 -13.50 -2.13
N SER A 188 -7.93 -13.01 -3.37
CA SER A 188 -7.14 -11.86 -3.80
C SER A 188 -7.74 -10.54 -3.29
N VAL A 189 -6.90 -9.59 -2.90
CA VAL A 189 -7.31 -8.22 -2.51
C VAL A 189 -8.07 -7.50 -3.63
N TRP A 190 -7.88 -7.96 -4.87
CA TRP A 190 -8.52 -7.43 -6.08
C TRP A 190 -9.95 -7.93 -6.27
N THR A 191 -10.31 -9.09 -5.71
CA THR A 191 -11.64 -9.68 -5.87
C THR A 191 -12.77 -8.73 -5.49
N PRO A 192 -12.81 -8.10 -4.30
CA PRO A 192 -13.87 -7.15 -3.96
C PRO A 192 -13.90 -5.92 -4.86
N VAL A 193 -12.73 -5.47 -5.35
CA VAL A 193 -12.63 -4.33 -6.27
C VAL A 193 -13.28 -4.66 -7.61
N LEU A 194 -12.96 -5.83 -8.16
CA LEU A 194 -13.51 -6.29 -9.44
C LEU A 194 -14.98 -6.68 -9.37
N MET A 195 -15.46 -7.16 -8.22
CA MET A 195 -16.86 -7.50 -7.99
C MET A 195 -17.75 -6.25 -7.86
N LYS A 196 -17.22 -5.15 -7.33
CA LYS A 196 -17.97 -3.89 -7.19
C LYS A 196 -17.14 -2.66 -7.63
N PRO A 197 -16.79 -2.54 -8.92
CA PRO A 197 -15.90 -1.47 -9.39
C PRO A 197 -16.44 -0.07 -9.10
N SER A 198 -17.76 0.13 -9.14
CA SER A 198 -18.40 1.42 -8.89
C SER A 198 -18.12 2.01 -7.49
N LEU A 199 -17.76 1.18 -6.50
CA LEU A 199 -17.36 1.66 -5.18
C LEU A 199 -15.94 2.25 -5.18
N TYR A 200 -15.10 1.79 -6.11
CA TYR A 200 -13.67 2.08 -6.18
C TYR A 200 -13.31 3.01 -7.34
N SER A 201 -14.24 3.29 -8.25
CA SER A 201 -14.05 4.19 -9.37
C SER A 201 -14.25 5.65 -8.96
N ASN A 202 -13.49 6.53 -9.59
CA ASN A 202 -13.60 7.98 -9.54
C ASN A 202 -14.52 8.45 -10.67
N SER A 203 -15.68 9.00 -10.33
CA SER A 203 -16.66 9.49 -11.31
C SER A 203 -16.15 10.67 -12.16
N ASN A 204 -15.13 11.38 -11.68
CA ASN A 204 -14.54 12.52 -12.38
C ASN A 204 -13.29 12.11 -13.19
N TYR A 205 -13.03 10.82 -13.37
CA TYR A 205 -11.85 10.37 -14.11
C TYR A 205 -11.96 10.79 -15.58
N GLU A 206 -10.91 11.47 -16.04
CA GLU A 206 -10.67 11.81 -17.43
C GLU A 206 -9.29 11.31 -17.82
N MET A 207 -9.24 10.45 -18.84
CA MET A 207 -7.99 9.88 -19.31
C MET A 207 -7.09 11.00 -19.87
N TYR A 208 -6.02 11.30 -19.13
CA TYR A 208 -4.95 12.19 -19.57
C TYR A 208 -3.76 11.37 -20.03
N ASP A 209 -3.50 11.36 -21.33
CA ASP A 209 -2.50 10.51 -21.99
C ASP A 209 -1.04 10.93 -21.72
N GLY A 210 -0.82 12.12 -21.15
CA GLY A 210 0.51 12.66 -20.86
C GLY A 210 1.01 12.38 -19.44
N PRO A 211 2.28 12.72 -19.16
CA PRO A 211 2.88 12.60 -17.84
C PRO A 211 2.31 13.62 -16.84
N ILE A 212 2.17 13.22 -15.57
CA ILE A 212 1.81 14.11 -14.46
C ILE A 212 3.03 14.46 -13.61
N TRP A 213 3.11 15.71 -13.16
CA TRP A 213 4.27 16.25 -12.45
C TRP A 213 3.87 16.78 -11.07
N PRO A 214 3.82 15.92 -10.03
CA PRO A 214 3.38 16.36 -8.71
C PRO A 214 4.32 17.38 -8.07
N TRP A 215 3.73 18.31 -7.33
CA TRP A 215 4.44 19.24 -6.46
C TRP A 215 4.92 18.53 -5.20
N VAL A 216 6.24 18.50 -5.03
CA VAL A 216 6.94 17.84 -3.92
C VAL A 216 7.42 18.82 -2.85
N SER A 217 6.67 19.91 -2.64
CA SER A 217 6.97 20.90 -1.60
C SER A 217 6.39 20.46 -0.26
N CYS A 218 7.04 20.80 0.85
CA CYS A 218 6.46 20.59 2.18
C CYS A 218 5.12 21.34 2.37
N LYS A 219 4.87 22.38 1.57
CA LYS A 219 3.61 23.14 1.57
C LYS A 219 2.45 22.40 0.88
N THR A 220 2.75 21.44 0.01
CA THR A 220 1.74 20.73 -0.79
C THR A 220 1.44 19.35 -0.26
N ILE A 221 2.40 18.69 0.39
CA ILE A 221 2.20 17.40 1.04
C ILE A 221 1.32 17.57 2.29
N GLN A 222 0.27 16.77 2.40
CA GLN A 222 -0.72 16.85 3.47
C GLN A 222 -0.84 15.52 4.21
N LEU A 223 -1.33 15.56 5.44
CA LEU A 223 -1.69 14.36 6.18
C LEU A 223 -2.89 13.68 5.52
N TRP A 224 -2.86 12.36 5.38
CA TRP A 224 -3.98 11.59 4.86
C TRP A 224 -5.07 11.38 5.92
N GLU A 225 -5.86 12.43 6.15
CA GLU A 225 -6.84 12.51 7.22
C GLU A 225 -7.84 11.34 7.19
N ASN A 226 -8.38 10.99 6.02
CA ASN A 226 -9.36 9.91 5.90
C ASN A 226 -8.81 8.52 6.26
N TYR A 227 -7.50 8.30 6.19
CA TYR A 227 -6.90 7.06 6.66
C TYR A 227 -6.54 7.12 8.15
N PHE A 228 -5.89 8.21 8.59
CA PHE A 228 -5.43 8.31 9.98
C PHE A 228 -6.55 8.55 10.99
N PHE A 229 -7.62 9.26 10.60
CA PHE A 229 -8.79 9.51 11.45
C PHE A 229 -9.93 8.51 11.23
N GLN A 230 -9.72 7.46 10.44
CA GLN A 230 -10.78 6.52 10.03
C GLN A 230 -11.50 5.83 11.21
N TRP A 231 -10.82 5.73 12.38
CA TRP A 231 -11.35 5.13 13.60
C TRP A 231 -11.67 6.14 14.70
N HIS A 232 -11.43 7.44 14.46
CA HIS A 232 -11.60 8.45 15.50
C HIS A 232 -13.11 8.70 15.76
N PRO A 233 -13.60 8.64 17.00
CA PRO A 233 -15.05 8.72 17.30
C PRO A 233 -15.77 9.94 16.71
N LYS A 234 -15.12 11.10 16.64
CA LYS A 234 -15.68 12.32 16.00
C LYS A 234 -15.76 12.22 14.47
N TYR A 235 -14.83 11.50 13.86
CA TYR A 235 -14.72 11.30 12.41
C TYR A 235 -15.29 9.95 11.96
N TYR A 236 -15.76 9.12 12.90
CA TYR A 236 -16.44 7.84 12.69
C TYR A 236 -17.67 7.95 11.78
N ARG A 237 -18.10 9.17 11.47
CA ARG A 237 -19.05 9.48 10.39
C ARG A 237 -18.43 9.44 8.98
N CYS A 238 -17.25 8.83 8.79
CA CYS A 238 -16.88 8.30 7.48
C CYS A 238 -17.90 7.21 7.12
N ARG A 239 -18.91 7.58 6.30
CA ARG A 239 -20.14 6.84 5.91
C ARG A 239 -20.01 5.35 5.51
N TRP A 240 -18.81 4.82 5.39
CA TRP A 240 -18.52 3.52 4.78
C TRP A 240 -18.62 2.33 5.75
N ALA A 241 -18.26 2.50 7.04
CA ALA A 241 -18.44 1.42 8.03
C ALA A 241 -19.93 1.15 8.32
N CYS A 242 -20.78 2.16 8.26
CA CYS A 242 -22.23 2.02 8.53
C CYS A 242 -23.02 1.38 7.37
N SER A 243 -22.47 1.34 6.15
CA SER A 243 -23.17 0.78 4.98
C SER A 243 -23.09 -0.76 4.89
N LEU A 244 -22.26 -1.40 5.71
CA LEU A 244 -22.19 -2.86 5.84
C LEU A 244 -23.11 -3.43 6.94
N VAL A 245 -23.66 -2.58 7.81
CA VAL A 245 -24.47 -3.00 8.98
C VAL A 245 -25.99 -2.90 8.71
N HIS A 246 -26.42 -2.35 7.57
CA HIS A 246 -27.84 -2.16 7.24
C HIS A 246 -28.32 -2.97 6.03
N HIS A 247 -27.98 -4.26 6.00
CA HIS A 247 -28.76 -5.26 5.27
C HIS A 247 -29.25 -6.35 6.24
N GLY A 248 -30.02 -5.93 7.24
CA GLY A 248 -30.98 -6.81 7.92
C GLY A 248 -32.28 -6.88 7.11
N PRO A 249 -33.02 -8.00 7.14
CA PRO A 249 -34.18 -8.20 6.29
C PRO A 249 -35.26 -7.16 6.63
N SER A 250 -35.72 -6.46 5.60
CA SER A 250 -36.85 -5.53 5.67
C SER A 250 -38.08 -6.29 6.17
N ARG A 251 -38.48 -6.02 7.42
CA ARG A 251 -39.80 -6.38 7.91
C ARG A 251 -40.82 -5.51 7.19
N SER A 252 -41.69 -6.19 6.45
CA SER A 252 -42.96 -5.69 5.95
C SER A 252 -43.87 -5.38 7.13
N ASP A 253 -44.29 -4.12 7.29
CA ASP A 253 -45.47 -3.79 8.08
C ASP A 253 -46.56 -3.26 7.16
N CYS A 254 -47.65 -3.99 7.17
CA CYS A 254 -48.91 -3.76 6.51
C CYS A 254 -49.80 -2.79 7.31
N ASP A 255 -50.55 -1.97 6.55
CA ASP A 255 -51.80 -1.27 6.83
C ASP A 255 -52.35 -1.15 8.26
N ALA A 256 -52.69 0.08 8.65
CA ALA A 256 -54.03 0.41 9.16
C ALA A 256 -54.33 1.92 9.05
N THR A 257 -55.39 2.23 8.31
CA THR A 257 -56.12 3.49 8.19
C THR A 257 -56.86 3.91 9.47
N SER A 258 -56.89 5.21 9.82
CA SER A 258 -58.12 5.97 10.16
C SER A 258 -57.88 7.45 10.54
N ARG A 259 -58.23 8.33 9.60
CA ARG A 259 -59.05 9.56 9.65
C ARG A 259 -59.39 10.28 10.98
N ALA A 260 -59.46 11.61 10.85
CA ALA A 260 -60.15 12.68 11.63
C ALA A 260 -59.34 13.34 12.77
N GLY A 261 -59.31 14.67 12.95
CA GLY A 261 -59.92 15.80 12.24
C GLY A 261 -59.65 17.13 12.99
N ILE A 262 -59.39 18.18 12.20
CA ILE A 262 -59.82 19.61 12.26
C ILE A 262 -59.74 20.46 13.57
N CYS A 263 -59.13 21.66 13.40
CA CYS A 263 -59.37 23.03 13.99
C CYS A 263 -59.13 23.26 15.51
N ASP A 264 -58.71 24.43 16.00
CA ASP A 264 -58.51 25.79 15.46
C ASP A 264 -57.66 26.63 16.47
N ASN A 265 -57.02 27.70 15.96
CA ASN A 265 -56.74 29.04 16.58
C ASN A 265 -56.00 29.13 17.96
N SER A 266 -55.17 30.12 18.32
CA SER A 266 -54.77 31.44 17.78
C SER A 266 -53.74 32.07 18.77
N GLU A 267 -52.90 33.01 18.28
CA GLU A 267 -52.25 34.13 19.01
C GLU A 267 -51.25 33.81 20.16
N GLU A 268 -50.22 34.58 20.52
CA GLU A 268 -49.38 35.66 19.97
C GLU A 268 -48.21 35.84 21.00
N ILE A 269 -47.10 36.48 20.60
CA ILE A 269 -46.21 37.36 21.43
C ILE A 269 -45.08 36.78 22.35
N VAL A 270 -43.82 36.98 21.87
CA VAL A 270 -42.66 37.71 22.48
C VAL A 270 -41.69 37.09 23.56
N GLN A 271 -40.39 37.15 23.20
CA GLN A 271 -39.10 37.33 23.93
C GLN A 271 -38.51 36.31 24.94
N GLN A 272 -37.29 35.86 24.58
CA GLN A 272 -36.01 35.81 25.34
C GLN A 272 -36.04 35.56 26.87
N HIS A 273 -35.48 34.42 27.32
CA HIS A 273 -34.22 34.35 28.10
C HIS A 273 -33.83 32.90 28.48
N ASP A 274 -32.52 32.66 28.44
CA ASP A 274 -31.69 31.76 29.25
C ASP A 274 -32.02 30.27 29.53
N THR A 275 -31.03 29.46 29.13
CA THR A 275 -30.35 28.41 29.91
C THR A 275 -31.18 27.28 30.53
N LEU A 276 -31.16 26.11 29.88
CA LEU A 276 -31.10 24.82 30.59
C LEU A 276 -30.19 23.83 29.84
N LEU A 277 -29.08 23.50 30.50
CA LEU A 277 -28.25 22.32 30.24
C LEU A 277 -29.14 21.08 30.24
N ARG A 278 -29.25 20.41 29.09
CA ARG A 278 -29.82 19.07 29.03
C ARG A 278 -28.67 18.07 29.10
N GLU A 279 -28.48 17.54 30.31
CA GLU A 279 -27.68 16.35 30.57
C GLU A 279 -28.09 15.24 29.57
N THR A 280 -27.08 14.70 28.88
CA THR A 280 -27.27 13.48 28.09
C THR A 280 -26.95 12.30 29.00
N PRO A 281 -27.78 11.24 28.99
CA PRO A 281 -27.61 10.11 29.89
C PRO A 281 -26.38 9.32 29.52
N ASP A 282 -25.68 8.89 30.57
CA ASP A 282 -24.54 8.00 30.62
C ASP A 282 -24.69 6.83 29.64
N VAL A 283 -23.94 6.87 28.55
CA VAL A 283 -23.86 5.74 27.61
C VAL A 283 -22.69 4.90 28.08
N HIS A 284 -23.04 3.74 28.65
CA HIS A 284 -22.16 2.61 28.95
C HIS A 284 -20.92 2.56 28.06
N ASP A 285 -19.77 2.45 28.72
CA ASP A 285 -18.46 2.22 28.10
C ASP A 285 -18.57 1.26 26.90
N PRO A 286 -18.07 1.65 25.71
CA PRO A 286 -17.97 0.71 24.60
C PRO A 286 -16.99 -0.41 24.98
N PRO A 287 -17.23 -1.65 24.53
CA PRO A 287 -16.34 -2.75 24.85
C PRO A 287 -14.93 -2.41 24.35
N ALA A 288 -13.93 -2.56 25.21
CA ALA A 288 -12.54 -2.41 24.85
C ALA A 288 -12.24 -3.33 23.65
N LEU A 289 -12.09 -2.74 22.46
CA LEU A 289 -11.60 -3.45 21.30
C LEU A 289 -10.11 -3.67 21.56
N ASP A 290 -9.76 -4.87 22.00
CA ASP A 290 -8.39 -5.31 22.21
C ASP A 290 -7.68 -5.36 20.84
N LEU A 291 -7.13 -4.23 20.44
CA LEU A 291 -6.31 -4.03 19.24
C LEU A 291 -4.90 -4.60 19.48
N LEU A 292 -4.85 -5.86 19.87
CA LEU A 292 -3.65 -6.68 19.87
C LEU A 292 -4.04 -8.04 19.30
N ALA A 293 -3.52 -8.32 18.10
CA ALA A 293 -3.70 -9.57 17.40
C ALA A 293 -3.44 -10.76 18.34
N THR A 294 -4.49 -11.50 18.68
CA THR A 294 -4.36 -12.82 19.27
C THR A 294 -4.06 -13.82 18.14
N PRO A 295 -2.98 -14.62 18.24
CA PRO A 295 -2.66 -15.60 17.20
C PRO A 295 -3.66 -16.76 17.23
N THR A 296 -4.10 -17.19 16.05
CA THR A 296 -4.81 -18.45 15.87
C THR A 296 -3.87 -19.63 16.12
N ASN A 297 -4.04 -20.32 17.25
CA ASN A 297 -3.38 -21.59 17.52
C ASN A 297 -3.98 -22.67 16.60
N SER A 298 -3.26 -23.04 15.55
CA SER A 298 -3.46 -24.32 14.87
C SER A 298 -2.65 -25.38 15.62
N ALA A 299 -3.28 -26.05 16.59
CA ALA A 299 -2.72 -27.24 17.21
C ALA A 299 -2.72 -28.38 16.17
N VAL A 300 -1.54 -28.72 15.64
CA VAL A 300 -1.32 -30.01 14.99
C VAL A 300 -1.00 -31.00 16.10
N ALA A 301 -1.87 -31.99 16.27
CA ALA A 301 -1.65 -33.12 17.15
C ALA A 301 -0.38 -33.88 16.70
N GLN A 302 0.62 -33.95 17.58
CA GLN A 302 1.69 -34.93 17.46
C GLN A 302 1.29 -36.16 18.26
N GLU A 303 1.05 -37.26 17.56
CA GLU A 303 1.00 -38.59 18.16
C GLU A 303 2.38 -38.92 18.72
N GLY A 304 2.42 -39.22 20.02
CA GLY A 304 3.61 -39.65 20.72
C GLY A 304 4.01 -41.05 20.29
N ASN A 305 5.30 -41.23 20.01
CA ASN A 305 5.90 -42.55 19.98
C ASN A 305 7.09 -42.54 20.96
N ASP A 306 6.97 -43.35 21.99
CA ASP A 306 8.03 -43.67 22.94
C ASP A 306 9.22 -44.30 22.21
N HIS A 307 10.45 -44.01 22.67
CA HIS A 307 11.44 -45.02 23.07
C HIS A 307 12.77 -44.38 23.52
N GLY A 308 13.15 -44.73 24.76
CA GLY A 308 14.44 -45.35 25.11
C GLY A 308 15.74 -44.66 24.69
N GLY A 309 16.48 -44.14 25.68
CA GLY A 309 17.85 -43.67 25.51
C GLY A 309 18.88 -44.80 25.38
N SER A 310 20.03 -44.47 24.77
CA SER A 310 21.39 -44.82 25.22
C SER A 310 22.43 -44.51 24.13
N SER A 311 23.60 -44.10 24.62
CA SER A 311 24.95 -44.20 24.03
C SER A 311 25.36 -43.31 22.85
N SER A 312 26.21 -42.34 23.23
CA SER A 312 27.44 -41.89 22.58
C SER A 312 28.13 -42.87 21.62
N GLU A 313 28.56 -42.37 20.46
CA GLU A 313 29.89 -42.64 19.90
C GLU A 313 30.22 -41.61 18.79
N GLU A 314 31.40 -40.99 18.93
CA GLU A 314 32.02 -40.14 17.91
C GLU A 314 32.62 -40.99 16.79
N ARG A 315 32.41 -40.58 15.52
CA ARG A 315 33.44 -40.77 14.47
C ARG A 315 33.19 -39.90 13.24
N SER A 316 34.21 -39.09 12.95
CA SER A 316 34.42 -38.37 11.68
C SER A 316 34.71 -39.33 10.53
N THR A 317 34.21 -38.99 9.32
CA THR A 317 34.95 -38.97 8.02
C THR A 317 34.01 -38.57 6.87
N ASP A 318 34.20 -37.36 6.36
CA ASP A 318 34.54 -37.00 4.96
C ASP A 318 33.91 -37.68 3.72
N TYR A 319 33.52 -36.79 2.79
CA TYR A 319 33.27 -36.89 1.33
C TYR A 319 32.25 -37.89 0.78
N LEU A 320 31.26 -37.36 0.04
CA LEU A 320 31.01 -37.75 -1.37
C LEU A 320 30.03 -36.79 -2.09
N LYS A 321 30.58 -36.14 -3.12
CA LYS A 321 29.92 -35.56 -4.29
C LYS A 321 28.91 -36.56 -4.89
N ARG A 322 27.71 -36.08 -5.23
CA ARG A 322 26.85 -36.74 -6.23
C ARG A 322 26.39 -35.72 -7.27
N ASP A 323 27.09 -35.76 -8.40
CA ASP A 323 26.58 -35.31 -9.69
C ASP A 323 25.32 -36.10 -10.05
N ARG A 324 24.29 -35.42 -10.54
CA ARG A 324 23.20 -36.02 -11.31
C ARG A 324 23.12 -35.30 -12.65
N THR A 325 23.60 -36.00 -13.68
CA THR A 325 23.41 -35.70 -15.09
C THR A 325 22.02 -36.11 -15.57
N ALA A 326 21.44 -35.26 -16.44
CA ALA A 326 20.55 -35.48 -17.59
C ALA A 326 19.47 -36.59 -17.49
N SER A 327 18.23 -36.41 -17.93
CA SER A 327 17.79 -35.79 -19.18
C SER A 327 16.26 -35.78 -19.14
N GLU A 328 15.60 -34.70 -19.55
CA GLU A 328 14.30 -34.82 -20.21
C GLU A 328 14.00 -33.60 -21.07
N THR A 329 13.60 -33.92 -22.29
CA THR A 329 13.54 -33.15 -23.52
C THR A 329 12.36 -32.18 -23.52
N TYR A 330 12.56 -30.91 -23.86
CA TYR A 330 11.50 -30.05 -24.40
C TYR A 330 11.93 -29.43 -25.73
N THR A 331 11.15 -29.72 -26.75
CA THR A 331 11.32 -29.37 -28.16
C THR A 331 11.28 -27.85 -28.40
N GLN A 332 12.34 -27.29 -28.98
CA GLN A 332 12.33 -25.97 -29.60
C GLN A 332 11.58 -26.02 -30.94
N LYS A 333 10.51 -25.23 -31.07
CA LYS A 333 9.96 -24.84 -32.38
C LYS A 333 10.67 -23.57 -32.84
N VAL A 334 11.50 -23.70 -33.87
CA VAL A 334 12.02 -22.60 -34.68
C VAL A 334 10.96 -22.26 -35.73
N SER A 335 10.56 -20.99 -35.83
CA SER A 335 9.92 -20.43 -37.02
C SER A 335 10.85 -19.39 -37.63
N LYS A 336 11.20 -19.59 -38.90
CA LYS A 336 12.03 -18.70 -39.73
C LYS A 336 11.12 -17.95 -40.72
N ARG A 337 11.62 -16.76 -41.11
CA ARG A 337 11.33 -15.90 -42.30
C ARG A 337 10.27 -14.80 -42.09
N ASN A 338 10.50 -13.54 -42.47
CA ASN A 338 11.29 -13.01 -43.59
C ASN A 338 12.05 -11.71 -43.28
N LEU A 339 13.16 -11.54 -44.02
CA LEU A 339 14.11 -10.44 -44.05
C LEU A 339 14.01 -9.77 -45.45
N PHE A 340 13.78 -8.47 -45.49
CA PHE A 340 14.10 -7.53 -46.58
C PHE A 340 14.56 -6.27 -45.83
N GLY A 341 15.75 -5.69 -45.95
CA GLY A 341 16.77 -5.73 -46.98
C GLY A 341 17.06 -4.27 -47.33
N LEU A 342 18.19 -3.70 -46.91
CA LEU A 342 18.73 -2.45 -47.45
C LEU A 342 20.24 -2.33 -47.16
N GLY A 343 21.01 -2.42 -48.25
CA GLY A 343 22.16 -1.59 -48.61
C GLY A 343 23.26 -1.31 -47.59
N GLY A 344 24.43 -1.93 -47.80
CA GLY A 344 25.67 -1.55 -47.15
C GLY A 344 26.22 -0.21 -47.61
N LEU A 345 26.88 0.48 -46.69
CA LEU A 345 27.89 1.50 -46.96
C LEU A 345 28.99 1.31 -45.93
N GLY A 346 30.19 0.98 -46.42
CA GLY A 346 31.38 0.88 -45.60
C GLY A 346 31.84 2.25 -45.12
N ARG A 347 32.42 2.31 -43.92
CA ARG A 347 33.28 3.40 -43.52
C ARG A 347 34.50 2.87 -42.79
N GLN A 348 35.64 3.25 -43.35
CA GLN A 348 36.99 2.89 -42.94
C GLN A 348 37.32 3.46 -41.56
N ARG A 349 38.16 2.70 -40.87
CA ARG A 349 38.82 3.01 -39.60
C ARG A 349 40.04 3.87 -39.93
N ALA A 350 40.19 5.04 -39.28
CA ALA A 350 41.43 5.80 -39.29
C ALA A 350 41.93 5.94 -37.85
N GLN A 351 43.18 5.53 -37.62
CA GLN A 351 43.95 5.73 -36.40
C GLN A 351 44.94 6.88 -36.62
N SER A 352 45.22 7.57 -35.49
CA SER A 352 46.45 8.29 -35.11
C SER A 352 46.94 9.47 -35.95
N GLU A 353 47.13 10.61 -35.27
CA GLU A 353 48.45 11.25 -35.18
C GLU A 353 48.51 12.16 -33.94
N GLU A 354 49.50 11.88 -33.08
CA GLU A 354 50.05 12.75 -32.03
C GLU A 354 51.03 13.73 -32.65
N ASN A 355 51.01 14.98 -32.18
CA ASN A 355 52.14 15.93 -32.03
C ASN A 355 51.50 17.20 -31.41
N GLY A 356 51.79 17.68 -30.20
CA GLY A 356 53.07 17.74 -29.50
C GLY A 356 53.62 19.17 -29.60
N SER A 357 53.36 20.02 -28.59
CA SER A 357 54.36 20.91 -27.93
C SER A 357 53.78 22.19 -27.28
N GLN A 358 54.07 22.31 -25.98
CA GLN A 358 54.53 23.49 -25.20
C GLN A 358 53.56 24.69 -25.04
N ALA A 359 53.02 25.00 -23.86
CA ALA A 359 53.60 25.41 -22.56
C ALA A 359 54.13 26.85 -22.51
N ILE A 360 53.90 27.49 -21.33
CA ILE A 360 54.35 28.80 -20.81
C ILE A 360 53.31 29.93 -21.04
N CYS A 361 52.77 30.66 -20.06
CA CYS A 361 53.11 30.92 -18.65
C CYS A 361 51.99 30.55 -17.67
#